data_AF-A0A1C3K3A6-F1
#
_entry.id   AF-A0A1C3K3A6-F1
#
_cell.length_a   1.000
_cell.length_b   1.000
_cell.length_c   1.000
_cell.angle_alpha   90.00
_cell.angle_beta   90.00
_cell.angle_gamma   90.00
#
_symmetry.space_group_name_H-M   'P 1'
#
loop_
_entity.id
_entity.type
_entity.pdbx_description
1 polymer ?
#
loop_
_entity_poly.entity_id
_entity_poly.type
_entity_poly.pdbx_seq_one_letter_code
_entity_poly.pdbx_strand_id
1 'polypeptide(L)' 'MVADADRQALLADAALRIAPLQDAVDLGTATEEETAKLLAWKRYRVELNRIEQQDGYPRTIGWPTPPA' A
#
# COMPACT_ATOMS: atom_id res chain seq x y z
N MET A 1 -14.04 3.50 15.13
CA MET A 1 -12.66 3.84 15.54
C MET A 1 -12.00 4.56 14.38
N VAL A 2 -11.32 5.68 14.61
CA VAL A 2 -10.73 6.51 13.54
C VAL A 2 -9.64 5.73 12.76
N ALA A 3 -8.92 4.82 13.44
CA ALA A 3 -7.88 3.98 12.86
C ALA A 3 -8.33 3.07 11.68
N ASP A 4 -9.57 2.57 11.68
CA ASP A 4 -10.05 1.74 10.57
C ASP A 4 -10.36 2.56 9.32
N ALA A 5 -10.93 3.74 9.51
CA ALA A 5 -11.24 4.65 8.42
C ALA A 5 -9.95 5.17 7.75
N ASP A 6 -8.95 5.52 8.56
CA ASP A 6 -7.64 5.96 8.06
C ASP A 6 -6.94 4.83 7.29
N ARG A 7 -6.95 3.60 7.82
CA ARG A 7 -6.41 2.44 7.12
C ARG A 7 -7.13 2.19 5.80
N GLN A 8 -8.46 2.27 5.77
CA GLN A 8 -9.24 2.09 4.55
C GLN A 8 -8.91 3.15 3.50
N ALA A 9 -8.74 4.41 3.90
CA ALA A 9 -8.34 5.49 3.01
C ALA A 9 -6.95 5.24 2.40
N LEU A 10 -5.97 4.81 3.22
CA LEU A 10 -4.62 4.50 2.75
C LEU A 10 -4.59 3.27 1.83
N LEU A 11 -5.42 2.25 2.11
CA LEU A 11 -5.57 1.08 1.24
C LEU A 11 -6.20 1.45 -0.12
N ALA A 12 -7.18 2.38 -0.12
CA ALA A 12 -7.80 2.88 -1.34
C ALA A 12 -6.81 3.69 -2.19
N ASP A 13 -6.03 4.59 -1.59
CA ASP A 13 -4.98 5.34 -2.29
C ASP A 13 -3.92 4.40 -2.89
N ALA A 14 -3.45 3.42 -2.11
CA ALA A 14 -2.52 2.42 -2.61
C ALA A 14 -3.10 1.62 -3.78
N ALA A 15 -4.40 1.29 -3.76
CA ALA A 15 -5.06 0.60 -4.88
C ALA A 15 -5.11 1.47 -6.15
N LEU A 16 -5.38 2.77 -6.01
CA LEU A 16 -5.37 3.72 -7.14
C LEU A 16 -3.98 3.87 -7.76
N ARG A 17 -2.91 3.81 -6.96
CA ARG A 17 -1.52 3.84 -7.44
C ARG A 17 -1.08 2.52 -8.07
N ILE A 18 -1.53 1.39 -7.52
CA ILE A 18 -1.21 0.06 -8.02
C ILE A 18 -1.87 -0.21 -9.37
N ALA A 19 -3.11 0.22 -9.60
CA ALA A 19 -3.87 -0.07 -10.82
C ALA A 19 -3.09 0.23 -12.11
N PRO A 20 -2.63 1.48 -12.39
CA PRO A 20 -1.93 1.78 -13.63
C PRO A 20 -0.57 1.07 -13.75
N LEU A 21 0.13 0.84 -12.62
CA LEU A 21 1.40 0.11 -12.61
C LEU A 21 1.19 -1.39 -12.92
N GLN A 22 0.10 -1.96 -12.41
CA GLN A 22 -0.30 -3.33 -12.69
C GLN A 22 -0.72 -3.46 -14.15
N ASP A 23 -1.50 -2.51 -14.68
CA ASP A 23 -1.89 -2.49 -16.09
C ASP A 23 -0.65 -2.45 -17.00
N ALA A 24 0.36 -1.62 -16.68
CA ALA A 24 1.61 -1.57 -17.43
C ALA A 24 2.37 -2.91 -17.39
N VAL A 25 2.38 -3.61 -16.26
CA VAL A 25 3.00 -4.94 -16.13
C VAL A 25 2.21 -5.98 -16.92
N ASP A 26 0.89 -5.96 -16.83
CA ASP A 26 -0.01 -6.89 -17.51
C ASP A 26 0.03 -6.71 -19.04
N LEU A 27 0.23 -5.48 -19.51
CA LEU A 27 0.44 -5.13 -20.91
C LEU A 27 1.89 -5.36 -21.39
N GLY A 28 2.82 -5.70 -20.48
CA GLY A 28 4.23 -5.88 -20.80
C GLY A 28 4.96 -4.59 -21.19
N THR A 29 4.39 -3.42 -20.88
CA THR A 29 4.96 -2.10 -21.16
C THR A 29 5.63 -1.46 -19.94
N ALA A 30 5.55 -2.10 -18.78
CA ALA A 30 6.15 -1.59 -17.56
C ALA A 30 7.67 -1.49 -17.66
N THR A 31 8.18 -0.32 -17.29
CA THR A 31 9.60 -0.09 -17.06
C THR A 31 10.07 -0.77 -15.77
N GLU A 32 11.39 -0.91 -15.61
CA GLU A 32 11.97 -1.40 -14.36
C GLU A 32 11.59 -0.52 -13.16
N GLU A 33 11.50 0.80 -13.36
CA GLU A 33 11.07 1.75 -12.34
C GLU A 33 9.61 1.52 -11.93
N GLU A 34 8.70 1.35 -12.90
CA GLU A 34 7.29 1.05 -12.62
C GLU A 34 7.11 -0.29 -11.91
N THR A 35 7.91 -1.29 -12.29
CA THR A 35 7.91 -2.60 -11.63
C THR A 35 8.40 -2.50 -10.17
N ALA A 36 9.46 -1.73 -9.93
CA ALA A 36 9.96 -1.47 -8.59
C ALA A 36 8.93 -0.69 -7.74
N LYS A 37 8.28 0.32 -8.32
CA LYS A 37 7.18 1.07 -7.68
C LYS A 37 6.00 0.17 -7.37
N LEU A 38 5.59 -0.70 -8.30
CA LEU A 38 4.50 -1.66 -8.09
C LEU A 38 4.79 -2.58 -6.90
N LEU A 39 6.02 -3.07 -6.81
CA LEU A 39 6.45 -3.91 -5.70
C LEU A 39 6.43 -3.14 -4.37
N ALA A 40 6.90 -1.90 -4.36
CA ALA A 40 6.88 -1.05 -3.17
C ALA A 40 5.45 -0.77 -2.69
N TRP A 41 4.54 -0.41 -3.60
CA TRP A 41 3.13 -0.18 -3.28
C TRP A 41 2.43 -1.46 -2.80
N LYS A 42 2.73 -2.62 -3.39
CA LYS A 42 2.20 -3.91 -2.92
C LYS A 42 2.68 -4.24 -1.50
N ARG A 43 3.96 -3.99 -1.17
CA ARG A 43 4.50 -4.17 0.18
C ARG A 43 3.80 -3.24 1.18
N TYR A 44 3.69 -1.95 0.83
CA TYR A 44 2.97 -0.96 1.62
C TYR A 44 1.53 -1.40 1.94
N ARG A 45 0.79 -1.88 0.93
CA ARG A 45 -0.57 -2.40 1.10
C ARG A 45 -0.63 -3.61 2.04
N VAL A 46 0.37 -4.49 1.99
CA VAL A 46 0.45 -5.65 2.90
C VAL A 46 0.71 -5.20 4.34
N GLU A 47 1.60 -4.24 4.55
CA GLU A 47 1.88 -3.67 5.87
C GLU A 47 0.65 -2.99 6.46
N LEU A 48 -0.08 -2.20 5.65
CA LEU A 48 -1.35 -1.58 6.06
C LEU A 48 -2.39 -2.62 6.49
N ASN A 49 -2.52 -3.74 5.76
CA ASN A 49 -3.44 -4.82 6.13
C ASN A 49 -3.04 -5.51 7.44
N ARG A 50 -1.76 -5.47 7.81
CA ARG A 50 -1.22 -6.09 9.02
C ARG A 50 -1.10 -5.12 10.21
N ILE A 51 -1.59 -3.88 10.08
CA ILE A 51 -1.56 -2.90 11.17
C ILE A 51 -2.21 -3.41 12.45
N GLU A 52 -3.30 -4.18 12.35
CA GLU A 52 -3.98 -4.78 13.51
C GLU A 52 -3.12 -5.83 14.24
N GLN A 53 -2.09 -6.36 13.56
CA GLN A 53 -1.16 -7.34 14.12
C GLN A 53 0.06 -6.66 14.77
N GLN A 54 0.14 -5.32 14.76
CA GLN A 54 1.23 -4.60 15.42
C GLN A 54 1.08 -4.63 16.94
N ASP A 55 2.21 -4.80 17.62
CA ASP A 55 2.28 -4.66 19.07
C ASP A 55 1.86 -3.24 19.48
N GLY A 56 0.82 -3.15 20.31
CA GLY A 56 0.29 -1.87 20.80
C GLY A 56 -0.95 -1.37 20.05
N TYR A 57 -1.42 -2.03 19.00
CA TYR A 57 -2.72 -1.71 18.39
C TYR A 57 -3.86 -1.92 19.41
N PRO A 58 -4.90 -1.04 19.44
CA PRO A 58 -5.08 0.18 18.66
C PRO A 58 -4.49 1.44 19.32
N ARG A 59 -3.75 1.32 20.43
CA ARG A 59 -3.23 2.44 21.22
C ARG A 59 -2.03 3.13 20.56
N THR A 60 -1.20 2.37 19.84
CA THR A 60 -0.03 2.86 19.13
C THR A 60 0.00 2.20 17.76
N ILE A 61 -0.08 3.01 16.70
CA ILE A 61 -0.11 2.53 15.32
C ILE A 61 1.11 3.09 14.60
N GLY A 62 2.01 2.20 14.19
CA GLY A 62 3.11 2.53 13.29
C GLY A 62 2.61 2.51 11.85
N TRP A 63 2.10 3.65 11.36
CA TRP A 63 1.68 3.78 9.97
C TRP A 63 2.90 3.61 9.05
N PRO A 64 2.85 2.71 8.06
CA PRO A 64 3.92 2.60 7.08
C PRO A 64 3.98 3.88 6.24
N THR A 65 5.16 4.16 5.67
CA THR A 65 5.35 5.33 4.81
C THR A 65 4.99 4.98 3.37
N PRO A 66 4.16 5.78 2.68
CA PRO A 66 3.85 5.54 1.28
C PRO A 66 5.13 5.68 0.42
N PRO A 67 5.34 4.79 -0.56
CA PRO A 67 6.46 4.92 -1.49
C PRO A 67 6.26 6.11 -2.44
N ALA A 68 7.38 6.67 -2.92
CA ALA A 68 7.42 7.83 -3.82
C ALA A 68 7.13 7.48 -5.29
#